data_AF-A0AAU1PWK6-F1
#
_entry.id   AF-A0AAU1PWK6-F1
#
_cell.length_a   1.000
_cell.length_b   1.000
_cell.length_c   1.000
_cell.angle_alpha   90.00
_cell.angle_beta   90.00
_cell.angle_gamma   90.00
#
_symmetry.space_group_name_H-M   'P 1'
#
loop_
_entity.id
_entity.type
_entity.pdbx_description
1 polymer ?
#
loop_
_entity_poly.entity_id
_entity_poly.type
_entity_poly.pdbx_seq_one_letter_code
_entity_poly.pdbx_strand_id
1 'polypeptide(L)' 'MTQQTPAQLRATAEEALKPLGQKRIKLLAQLDALDTELRPLVATAVAMEVPYRRINELTAVASNTARAWARKANPE' A
#
# COMPACT_ATOMS: atom_id res chain seq x y z
N MET A 1 21.56 -25.00 29.32
CA MET A 1 20.76 -24.16 28.41
C MET A 1 20.90 -22.73 28.87
N THR A 2 21.57 -21.86 28.11
CA THR A 2 21.74 -20.45 28.47
C THR A 2 20.46 -19.68 28.13
N GLN A 3 19.78 -19.16 29.15
CA GLN A 3 18.63 -18.27 28.94
C GLN A 3 19.14 -16.92 28.44
N GLN A 4 18.62 -16.48 27.30
CA GLN A 4 18.91 -15.15 26.77
C GLN A 4 18.28 -14.07 27.66
N THR A 5 18.96 -12.94 27.82
CA THR A 5 18.36 -11.79 28.51
C THR A 5 17.27 -11.16 27.65
N PRO A 6 16.31 -10.41 28.24
CA PRO A 6 15.31 -9.69 27.46
C PRO A 6 15.88 -8.70 26.43
N ALA A 7 17.10 -8.18 26.65
CA ALA A 7 17.78 -7.34 25.66
C ALA A 7 18.27 -8.15 24.45
N GLN A 8 18.82 -9.35 24.69
CA GLN A 8 19.25 -10.26 23.62
C GLN A 8 18.07 -10.76 22.79
N LEU A 9 16.94 -11.11 23.43
CA LEU A 9 15.72 -11.51 22.74
C LEU A 9 15.20 -10.42 21.79
N ARG A 10 15.22 -9.15 22.22
CA ARG A 10 14.84 -8.01 21.38
C ARG A 10 15.78 -7.83 20.19
N ALA A 11 17.10 -7.87 20.43
CA ALA A 11 18.09 -7.74 19.35
C ALA A 11 17.93 -8.85 18.29
N THR A 12 17.71 -10.10 18.71
CA THR A 12 17.44 -11.21 17.80
C THR A 12 16.15 -11.02 17.00
N ALA A 13 15.07 -10.54 17.63
CA ALA A 13 13.82 -10.25 16.93
C ALA A 13 13.99 -9.13 15.88
N GLU A 14 14.72 -8.07 16.23
CA GLU A 14 15.03 -6.97 15.31
C GLU A 14 15.86 -7.44 14.12
N GLU A 15 16.92 -8.23 14.36
CA GLU A 15 17.75 -8.81 13.30
C GLU A 15 16.95 -9.71 12.36
N ALA A 16 16.03 -10.52 12.91
CA ALA A 16 15.16 -11.38 12.12
C ALA A 16 14.18 -10.58 11.22
N LEU A 17 13.69 -9.42 11.70
CA LEU A 17 12.76 -8.58 10.96
C LEU A 17 13.42 -7.78 9.83
N LYS A 18 14.66 -7.29 10.04
CA LYS A 18 15.37 -6.41 9.11
C LYS A 18 15.30 -6.84 7.63
N PRO A 19 15.64 -8.08 7.23
CA PRO A 19 15.68 -8.44 5.81
C PRO A 19 14.30 -8.40 5.15
N LEU A 20 13.24 -8.87 5.83
CA LEU A 20 11.88 -8.81 5.30
C LEU A 20 11.31 -7.39 5.33
N GLY A 21 11.58 -6.63 6.40
CA GLY A 21 11.20 -5.23 6.52
C GLY A 21 11.77 -4.38 5.38
N GLN A 22 13.05 -4.55 5.06
CA GLN A 22 13.70 -3.85 3.96
C GLN A 22 13.09 -4.20 2.60
N LYS A 23 12.81 -5.49 2.34
CA LYS A 23 12.11 -5.91 1.11
C LYS A 23 10.73 -5.27 1.01
N ARG A 24 9.97 -5.25 2.10
CA ARG A 24 8.64 -4.63 2.16
C ARG A 24 8.70 -3.13 1.88
N ILE A 25 9.66 -2.41 2.44
CA ILE A 25 9.85 -0.96 2.19
C ILE A 25 10.09 -0.70 0.70
N LYS A 26 10.96 -1.50 0.05
CA LYS A 26 11.24 -1.35 -1.37
C LYS A 26 10.01 -1.60 -2.24
N LEU A 27 9.25 -2.65 -1.94
CA LEU A 27 8.02 -2.97 -2.67
C LEU A 27 6.95 -1.89 -2.49
N LEU A 28 6.81 -1.32 -1.28
CA LEU A 28 5.91 -0.21 -1.05
C LEU A 28 6.29 1.02 -1.86
N ALA A 29 7.57 1.36 -1.95
CA ALA A 29 8.01 2.49 -2.77
C ALA A 29 7.70 2.28 -4.26
N GLN A 30 7.81 1.05 -4.75
CA GLN A 30 7.42 0.71 -6.12
C GLN A 30 5.91 0.81 -6.32
N LEU A 31 5.12 0.37 -5.34
CA LEU A 31 3.66 0.48 -5.37
C LEU A 31 3.22 1.96 -5.33
N ASP A 32 3.86 2.79 -4.51
CA ASP A 32 3.58 4.23 -4.44
C ASP A 32 3.89 4.96 -5.77
N ALA A 33 4.93 4.53 -6.49
CA ALA A 33 5.24 5.04 -7.82
C ALA A 33 4.12 4.69 -8.81
N LEU A 34 3.66 3.43 -8.82
CA LEU A 34 2.53 2.99 -9.64
C LEU A 34 1.24 3.74 -9.27
N ASP A 35 0.97 3.93 -7.99
CA ASP A 35 -0.19 4.67 -7.50
C ASP A 35 -0.20 6.12 -8.00
N THR A 36 0.96 6.74 -8.17
CA THR A 36 1.07 8.11 -8.69
C THR A 36 0.56 8.20 -10.13
N GLU A 37 0.85 7.21 -10.95
CA GLU A 37 0.36 7.11 -12.34
C GLU A 37 -1.11 6.64 -12.39
N LEU A 38 -1.49 5.75 -11.48
CA LEU A 38 -2.82 5.13 -11.47
C LEU A 38 -3.92 6.06 -10.95
N ARG A 39 -3.62 6.93 -9.98
CA ARG A 39 -4.57 7.89 -9.38
C ARG A 39 -5.40 8.67 -10.38
N PRO A 40 -4.82 9.40 -11.36
CA PRO A 40 -5.61 10.15 -12.34
C PRO A 40 -6.48 9.23 -13.20
N LEU A 41 -5.98 8.05 -13.59
CA LEU A 41 -6.74 7.09 -14.38
C LEU A 41 -7.96 6.55 -13.62
N VAL A 42 -7.78 6.25 -12.32
CA VAL A 42 -8.89 5.84 -11.44
C VAL A 42 -9.90 6.96 -11.26
N ALA A 43 -9.46 8.20 -11.07
CA ALA A 43 -10.37 9.35 -10.96
C ALA A 43 -11.20 9.53 -12.24
N THR A 44 -10.57 9.43 -13.42
CA THR A 44 -11.26 9.47 -14.72
C THR A 44 -12.24 8.30 -14.87
N ALA A 45 -11.84 7.08 -14.52
CA ALA A 45 -12.73 5.92 -14.58
C ALA A 45 -13.96 6.09 -13.69
N VAL A 46 -13.80 6.66 -12.49
CA VAL A 46 -14.94 6.98 -11.60
C VAL A 46 -15.85 8.04 -12.23
N ALA A 47 -15.29 9.09 -12.85
CA ALA A 47 -16.08 10.12 -13.54
C ALA A 47 -16.84 9.57 -14.76
N MET A 48 -16.33 8.50 -15.37
CA MET A 48 -16.99 7.73 -16.44
C MET A 48 -17.93 6.64 -15.91
N GLU A 49 -18.30 6.72 -14.63
CA GLU A 49 -19.25 5.80 -13.97
C GLU A 49 -18.80 4.32 -13.95
N VAL A 50 -17.50 4.04 -14.07
CA VAL A 50 -16.99 2.67 -13.91
C VAL A 50 -17.21 2.22 -12.45
N PRO A 51 -17.87 1.07 -12.21
CA PRO A 51 -18.15 0.62 -10.85
C PRO A 51 -16.87 0.42 -10.02
N TYR A 52 -16.87 0.88 -8.76
CA TYR A 52 -15.73 0.73 -7.86
C TYR A 52 -15.26 -0.73 -7.68
N ARG A 53 -16.19 -1.69 -7.74
CA ARG A 53 -15.86 -3.11 -7.74
C ARG A 53 -15.00 -3.48 -8.94
N ARG A 54 -15.36 -2.99 -10.13
CA ARG A 54 -14.62 -3.27 -11.37
C ARG A 54 -13.24 -2.62 -11.34
N ILE A 55 -13.13 -1.40 -10.80
CA ILE A 55 -11.84 -0.74 -10.57
C ILE A 55 -10.96 -1.57 -9.63
N ASN A 56 -11.53 -2.10 -8.54
CA ASN A 56 -10.82 -2.97 -7.61
C ASN A 56 -10.35 -4.27 -8.29
N GLU A 57 -11.20 -4.93 -9.07
CA GLU A 57 -10.84 -6.15 -9.81
C GLU A 57 -9.67 -5.92 -10.78
N LEU A 58 -9.61 -4.75 -11.42
CA LEU A 58 -8.59 -4.42 -12.43
C LEU A 58 -7.27 -3.94 -11.82
N THR A 59 -7.31 -3.30 -10.66
CA THR A 59 -6.17 -2.55 -10.13
C THR A 59 -5.76 -2.96 -8.71
N ALA A 60 -6.52 -3.84 -8.07
CA ALA A 60 -6.42 -4.18 -6.64
C ALA A 60 -6.60 -2.99 -5.69
N VAL A 61 -6.92 -1.79 -6.18
CA VAL A 61 -7.19 -0.61 -5.34
C VAL A 61 -8.52 -0.79 -4.63
N ALA A 62 -8.52 -0.74 -3.30
CA ALA A 62 -9.74 -0.86 -2.51
C ALA A 62 -10.75 0.25 -2.85
N SER A 63 -12.04 -0.08 -2.83
CA SER A 63 -13.10 0.85 -3.26
C SER A 63 -13.12 2.17 -2.48
N ASN A 64 -12.77 2.13 -1.19
CA ASN A 64 -12.63 3.33 -0.35
C ASN A 64 -11.45 4.22 -0.80
N THR A 65 -10.32 3.62 -1.18
CA THR A 65 -9.16 4.33 -1.73
C THR A 65 -9.50 4.95 -3.09
N ALA A 66 -10.12 4.20 -4.00
CA ALA A 66 -10.55 4.72 -5.30
C ALA A 66 -11.52 5.92 -5.14
N ARG A 67 -12.47 5.83 -4.20
CA ARG A 67 -13.37 6.95 -3.85
C ARG A 67 -12.60 8.16 -3.28
N ALA A 68 -11.60 7.93 -2.45
CA ALA A 68 -10.78 9.01 -1.89
C ALA A 68 -9.96 9.71 -2.98
N TRP A 69 -9.38 8.96 -3.92
CA TRP A 69 -8.64 9.53 -5.05
C TRP A 69 -9.55 10.35 -5.97
N ALA A 70 -10.74 9.86 -6.30
CA ALA A 70 -11.71 10.60 -7.10
C ALA A 70 -12.14 11.93 -6.43
N ARG A 71 -12.47 11.91 -5.13
CA ARG A 71 -12.83 13.14 -4.38
C ARG A 71 -11.70 14.16 -4.31
N LYS A 72 -10.45 13.70 -4.21
CA LYS A 72 -9.30 14.62 -4.19
C LYS A 72 -9.05 15.26 -5.55
N ALA A 73 -9.36 14.55 -6.63
CA ALA A 73 -9.23 15.05 -8.00
C ALA A 73 -10.30 16.11 -8.34
N ASN A 74 -11.52 15.92 -7.83
CA ASN A 74 -12.63 16.87 -7.97
C ASN A 74 -13.12 17.31 -6.59
N PRO A 75 -12.43 18.29 -5.94
CA PRO A 75 -12.95 18.90 -4.72
C PRO A 75 -14.18 19.72 -5.10
N GLU A 76 -15.37 19.20 -4.78
CA GLU A 76 -16.60 19.99 -4.73
C GLU A 76 -16.51 21.11 -3.69
#